data_AF-A0A7R7AGK4-F1
#
_entry.id   AF-A0A7R7AGK4-F1
#
_cell.length_a   1.000
_cell.length_b   1.000
_cell.length_c   1.000
_cell.angle_alpha   90.00
_cell.angle_beta   90.00
_cell.angle_gamma   90.00
#
_symmetry.space_group_name_H-M   'P 1'
#
loop_
_entity.id
_entity.type
_entity.pdbx_description
1 polymer ?
#
loop_
_entity_poly.entity_id
_entity_poly.type
_entity_poly.pdbx_seq_one_letter_code
_entity_poly.pdbx_strand_id
1 'polypeptide(L)'
;MNIEQMTHTIKRFRAADVSLIKDAKLRNKAQKLQAKQSGFTLLELLVVITLLATLATGALVAYEGIGENAQDTATAGNILAAETAIRNYRAVEDEYPEQWDNLANVDGTSPATGGMMALLAPQTQAFFGQWAIPLAIHTTTPAGTVYEAVATAMGAVGIAELQAIDSNATFTANVVPNLALNESSPFTTNPGAEIELNPLGALFDEASPAAALALSIVPSSKDAGTCTADGVTIADTFSGTTVTNNKELNLINDAMDSEICQLVLAVGFGKDVPGSTIDSRVAISQAPTAGSANVNPAANYARYVALFQVATDTDDDGIIQADEVFNRARLVSVVDAEGRTVDEALAGANAG
;
A
#
# COMPACT_ATOMS: atom_id res chain seq x y z
N MET A 1 -23.07 -38.53 37.36
CA MET A 1 -24.33 -37.92 37.84
C MET A 1 -24.69 -36.83 36.84
N ASN A 2 -25.90 -36.86 36.27
CA ASN A 2 -26.31 -35.82 35.30
C ASN A 2 -26.73 -34.52 36.03
N ILE A 3 -26.85 -33.41 35.31
CA ILE A 3 -27.16 -32.08 35.87
C ILE A 3 -28.51 -32.06 36.60
N GLU A 4 -29.51 -32.80 36.10
CA GLU A 4 -30.83 -32.88 36.72
C GLU A 4 -30.80 -33.61 38.07
N GLN A 5 -30.10 -34.75 38.12
CA GLN A 5 -29.86 -35.52 39.34
C GLN A 5 -29.11 -34.70 40.38
N MET A 6 -28.14 -33.89 39.94
CA MET A 6 -27.36 -33.02 40.81
C MET A 6 -28.21 -31.90 41.39
N THR A 7 -29.03 -31.25 40.56
CA THR A 7 -29.96 -30.18 40.96
C THR A 7 -31.01 -30.68 41.94
N HIS A 8 -31.59 -31.85 41.68
CA HIS A 8 -32.58 -32.47 42.55
C HIS A 8 -31.98 -32.90 43.90
N THR A 9 -30.77 -33.44 43.90
CA THR A 9 -30.05 -33.81 45.14
C THR A 9 -29.72 -32.58 45.98
N ILE A 10 -29.30 -31.47 45.36
CA ILE A 10 -29.03 -30.19 46.05
C ILE A 10 -30.33 -29.61 46.65
N LYS A 11 -31.45 -29.64 45.91
CA LYS A 11 -32.76 -29.21 46.43
C LYS A 11 -33.20 -30.02 47.64
N ARG A 12 -33.04 -31.35 47.60
CA ARG A 12 -33.34 -32.23 48.75
C ARG A 12 -32.44 -31.95 49.94
N PHE A 13 -31.14 -31.71 49.72
CA PHE A 13 -30.20 -31.36 50.78
C PHE A 13 -30.55 -30.01 51.44
N ARG A 14 -31.01 -29.03 50.67
CA ARG A 14 -31.47 -27.72 51.19
C ARG A 14 -32.73 -27.82 52.05
N ALA A 15 -33.67 -28.69 51.67
CA ALA A 15 -34.92 -28.90 52.40
C ALA A 15 -34.80 -29.91 53.55
N ALA A 16 -33.64 -30.57 53.70
CA ALA A 16 -33.44 -31.58 54.74
C ALA A 16 -33.37 -30.94 56.12
N ASP A 17 -34.19 -31.46 57.05
CA ASP A 17 -34.14 -31.08 58.46
C ASP A 17 -32.91 -31.71 59.14
N VAL A 18 -31.86 -30.89 59.27
CA VAL A 18 -30.58 -31.29 59.90
C VAL A 18 -30.66 -31.38 61.42
N SER A 19 -31.79 -30.97 62.05
CA SER A 19 -31.97 -31.07 63.51
C SER A 19 -32.10 -32.52 63.99
N LEU A 20 -32.55 -33.42 63.10
CA LEU A 20 -32.71 -34.85 63.32
C LEU A 20 -31.39 -35.61 63.41
N ILE A 21 -30.26 -34.98 63.07
CA ILE A 21 -28.93 -35.58 63.16
C ILE A 21 -28.53 -35.67 64.64
N LYS A 22 -28.44 -36.89 65.17
CA LYS A 22 -28.11 -37.18 66.58
C LYS A 22 -26.68 -36.82 66.96
N ASP A 23 -25.74 -36.92 66.01
CA ASP A 23 -24.34 -36.56 66.24
C ASP A 23 -24.15 -35.05 66.16
N ALA A 24 -23.69 -34.46 67.26
CA ALA A 24 -23.54 -33.01 67.39
C ALA A 24 -22.49 -32.41 66.43
N LYS A 25 -21.41 -33.15 66.10
CA LYS A 25 -20.37 -32.67 65.19
C LYS A 25 -20.88 -32.69 63.74
N LEU A 26 -21.57 -33.74 63.34
CA LEU A 26 -22.19 -33.88 62.02
C LEU A 26 -23.32 -32.87 61.82
N ARG A 27 -24.15 -32.63 62.84
CA ARG A 27 -25.20 -31.60 62.80
C ARG A 27 -24.63 -30.21 62.58
N ASN A 28 -23.60 -29.83 63.35
CA ASN A 28 -22.93 -28.54 63.18
C ASN A 28 -22.28 -28.41 61.80
N LYS A 29 -21.70 -29.49 61.26
CA LYS A 29 -21.11 -29.50 59.92
C LYS A 29 -22.18 -29.37 58.83
N ALA A 30 -23.32 -30.06 58.97
CA ALA A 30 -24.44 -30.01 58.03
C ALA A 30 -25.12 -28.62 58.03
N GLN A 31 -25.36 -28.04 59.21
CA GLN A 31 -25.88 -26.68 59.36
C GLN A 31 -24.94 -25.65 58.73
N LYS A 32 -23.62 -25.79 58.95
CA LYS A 32 -22.60 -24.91 58.34
C LYS A 32 -22.56 -25.04 56.81
N LEU A 33 -22.82 -26.22 56.26
CA LEU A 33 -22.85 -26.45 54.81
C LEU A 33 -24.14 -25.94 54.17
N GLN A 34 -25.30 -26.10 54.81
CA GLN A 34 -26.56 -25.50 54.36
C GLN A 34 -26.48 -23.96 54.36
N ALA A 35 -25.90 -23.36 55.40
CA ALA A 35 -25.71 -21.91 55.49
C ALA A 35 -24.73 -21.35 54.45
N LYS A 36 -23.77 -22.16 53.97
CA LYS A 36 -22.76 -21.75 52.97
C LYS A 36 -23.24 -21.83 51.52
N GLN A 37 -24.44 -22.35 51.25
CA GLN A 37 -25.02 -22.39 49.91
C GLN A 37 -25.91 -21.17 49.61
N SER A 38 -25.56 -19.98 50.11
CA SER A 38 -26.18 -18.74 49.63
C SER A 38 -25.94 -18.65 48.12
N GLY A 39 -27.01 -18.64 47.34
CA GLY A 39 -26.91 -18.43 45.90
C GLY A 39 -26.28 -17.08 45.62
N PHE A 40 -25.51 -16.98 44.54
CA PHE A 40 -24.96 -15.72 44.05
C PHE A 40 -26.12 -14.71 43.94
N THR A 41 -25.97 -13.55 44.57
CA THR A 41 -27.03 -12.56 44.63
C THR A 41 -27.11 -11.79 43.31
N LEU A 42 -28.32 -11.32 42.95
CA LEU A 42 -28.47 -10.43 41.80
C LEU A 42 -27.66 -9.15 41.96
N LEU A 43 -27.45 -8.69 43.20
CA LEU A 43 -26.65 -7.51 43.50
C LEU A 43 -25.15 -7.74 43.21
N GLU A 44 -24.59 -8.90 43.58
CA GLU A 44 -23.21 -9.25 43.22
C GLU A 44 -23.02 -9.31 41.71
N LEU A 45 -23.96 -9.93 41.00
CA LEU A 45 -23.91 -9.97 39.53
C LEU A 45 -23.97 -8.57 38.92
N LEU A 46 -24.84 -7.70 39.45
CA LEU A 46 -24.99 -6.32 38.99
C LEU A 46 -23.70 -5.52 39.19
N VAL A 47 -23.06 -5.62 40.35
CA VAL A 47 -21.79 -4.93 40.61
C VAL A 47 -20.67 -5.42 39.69
N VAL A 48 -20.61 -6.73 39.41
CA VAL A 48 -19.61 -7.29 38.50
C VAL A 48 -19.80 -6.77 37.08
N ILE A 49 -21.01 -6.78 36.55
CA ILE A 49 -21.25 -6.27 35.19
C ILE A 49 -20.98 -4.76 35.09
N THR A 50 -21.28 -3.98 36.13
CA THR A 50 -20.98 -2.55 36.12
C THR A 50 -19.47 -2.29 36.17
N LEU A 51 -18.72 -3.06 36.97
CA LEU A 51 -17.26 -2.98 37.00
C LEU A 51 -16.66 -3.37 35.64
N LEU A 52 -17.11 -4.48 35.05
CA LEU A 52 -16.68 -4.91 33.73
C LEU A 52 -16.99 -3.85 32.67
N ALA A 53 -18.17 -3.23 32.71
CA ALA A 53 -18.53 -2.14 31.79
C ALA A 53 -17.59 -0.94 31.95
N THR A 54 -17.31 -0.48 33.18
CA THR A 54 -16.40 0.64 33.41
C THR A 54 -14.97 0.36 32.96
N LEU A 55 -14.47 -0.85 33.21
CA LEU A 55 -13.14 -1.28 32.77
C LEU A 55 -13.07 -1.40 31.25
N ALA A 56 -14.11 -1.94 30.60
CA ALA A 56 -14.17 -2.06 29.15
C ALA A 56 -14.19 -0.69 28.46
N THR A 57 -14.95 0.28 28.98
CA THR A 57 -14.96 1.65 28.45
C THR A 57 -13.59 2.31 28.60
N GLY A 58 -12.95 2.21 29.77
CA GLY A 58 -11.61 2.77 29.98
C GLY A 58 -10.54 2.10 29.12
N ALA A 59 -10.63 0.78 28.93
CA ALA A 59 -9.74 0.04 28.06
C ALA A 59 -9.89 0.42 26.59
N LEU A 60 -11.12 0.64 26.09
CA LEU A 60 -11.36 1.02 24.70
C LEU A 60 -10.60 2.29 24.31
N VAL A 61 -10.69 3.34 25.14
CA VAL A 61 -9.97 4.61 24.92
C VAL A 61 -8.45 4.43 24.96
N ALA A 62 -7.95 3.51 25.78
CA ALA A 62 -6.52 3.21 25.85
C ALA A 62 -6.00 2.35 24.67
N TYR A 63 -6.90 1.65 23.95
CA TYR A 63 -6.57 0.81 22.80
C TYR A 63 -6.84 1.49 21.45
N GLU A 64 -7.62 2.58 21.41
CA GLU A 64 -7.72 3.46 20.24
C GLU A 64 -6.32 3.97 19.85
N GLY A 65 -5.99 3.94 18.56
CA GLY A 65 -4.69 4.37 18.03
C GLY A 65 -3.52 3.39 18.13
N ILE A 66 -3.53 2.39 19.04
CA ILE A 66 -2.43 1.40 19.15
C ILE A 66 -2.26 0.60 17.85
N GLY A 67 -3.38 0.24 17.21
CA GLY A 67 -3.35 -0.48 15.93
C GLY A 67 -2.76 0.34 14.80
N GLU A 68 -3.10 1.63 14.72
CA GLU A 68 -2.60 2.57 13.70
C GLU A 68 -1.11 2.84 13.91
N ASN A 69 -0.69 3.07 15.16
CA ASN A 69 0.73 3.26 15.48
C ASN A 69 1.58 2.05 15.13
N ALA A 70 1.05 0.84 15.38
CA ALA A 70 1.73 -0.40 15.00
C ALA A 70 1.81 -0.58 13.49
N GLN A 71 0.77 -0.20 12.73
CA GLN A 71 0.78 -0.22 11.28
C GLN A 71 1.81 0.74 10.71
N ASP A 72 1.83 1.99 11.18
CA ASP A 72 2.79 3.01 10.73
C ASP A 72 4.24 2.64 11.08
N THR A 73 4.48 2.06 12.26
CA THR A 73 5.80 1.52 12.64
C THR A 73 6.23 0.38 11.72
N ALA A 74 5.30 -0.52 11.39
CA ALA A 74 5.57 -1.62 10.46
C ALA A 74 5.83 -1.10 9.04
N THR A 75 5.09 -0.09 8.60
CA THR A 75 5.27 0.58 7.31
C THR A 75 6.66 1.19 7.20
N ALA A 76 7.11 1.94 8.21
CA ALA A 76 8.48 2.47 8.24
C ALA A 76 9.56 1.37 8.15
N GLY A 77 9.42 0.28 8.91
CA GLY A 77 10.35 -0.85 8.85
C GLY A 77 10.37 -1.54 7.48
N ASN A 78 9.21 -1.64 6.84
CA ASN A 78 9.05 -2.23 5.52
C ASN A 78 9.57 -1.34 4.38
N ILE A 79 9.49 0.00 4.49
CA ILE A 79 10.16 0.92 3.56
C ILE A 79 11.66 0.61 3.53
N LEU A 80 12.30 0.55 4.70
CA LEU A 80 13.72 0.24 4.82
C LEU A 80 14.07 -1.16 4.30
N ALA A 81 13.21 -2.14 4.58
CA ALA A 81 13.39 -3.51 4.09
C ALA A 81 13.29 -3.58 2.56
N ALA A 82 12.31 -2.92 1.96
CA ALA A 82 12.13 -2.84 0.52
C ALA A 82 13.32 -2.15 -0.15
N GLU A 83 13.70 -0.96 0.33
CA GLU A 83 14.83 -0.21 -0.21
C GLU A 83 16.14 -1.00 -0.11
N THR A 84 16.39 -1.65 1.03
CA THR A 84 17.57 -2.49 1.23
C THR A 84 17.58 -3.67 0.26
N ALA A 85 16.46 -4.35 0.06
CA ALA A 85 16.36 -5.47 -0.87
C ALA A 85 16.65 -5.04 -2.31
N ILE A 86 16.06 -3.93 -2.76
CA ILE A 86 16.23 -3.38 -4.10
C ILE A 86 17.69 -2.94 -4.34
N ARG A 87 18.29 -2.22 -3.38
CA ARG A 87 19.69 -1.77 -3.50
C ARG A 87 20.69 -2.93 -3.42
N ASN A 88 20.43 -3.94 -2.60
CA ASN A 88 21.26 -5.14 -2.54
C ASN A 88 21.20 -5.94 -3.84
N TYR A 89 20.02 -6.05 -4.44
CA TYR A 89 19.86 -6.68 -5.77
C TYR A 89 20.74 -5.97 -6.79
N ARG A 90 20.59 -4.64 -6.92
CA ARG A 90 21.40 -3.84 -7.82
C ARG A 90 22.90 -3.92 -7.56
N ALA A 91 23.33 -4.00 -6.30
CA ALA A 91 24.75 -4.09 -5.97
C ALA A 91 25.40 -5.39 -6.49
N VAL A 92 24.60 -6.45 -6.73
CA VAL A 92 25.09 -7.77 -7.17
C VAL A 92 24.87 -7.99 -8.67
N GLU A 93 23.72 -7.57 -9.19
CA GLU A 93 23.34 -7.77 -10.59
C GLU A 93 23.68 -6.58 -11.51
N ASP A 94 24.06 -5.41 -10.96
CA ASP A 94 24.28 -4.14 -11.67
C ASP A 94 23.03 -3.55 -12.36
N GLU A 95 21.88 -4.16 -12.11
CA GLU A 95 20.56 -3.82 -12.64
C GLU A 95 19.52 -3.84 -11.51
N TYR A 96 18.43 -3.10 -11.65
CA TYR A 96 17.28 -3.25 -10.77
C TYR A 96 16.45 -4.47 -11.20
N PRO A 97 15.59 -5.02 -10.33
CA PRO A 97 14.60 -6.00 -10.75
C PRO A 97 13.70 -5.49 -11.89
N GLU A 98 13.05 -6.40 -12.62
CA GLU A 98 12.05 -6.08 -13.66
C GLU A 98 10.61 -6.34 -13.18
N GLN A 99 9.62 -6.05 -14.03
CA GLN A 99 8.20 -6.30 -13.79
C GLN A 99 7.62 -5.51 -12.62
N TRP A 100 7.97 -4.22 -12.53
CA TRP A 100 7.37 -3.30 -11.56
C TRP A 100 5.94 -2.94 -11.95
N ASP A 101 5.12 -2.59 -10.96
CA ASP A 101 3.72 -2.23 -11.17
C ASP A 101 3.60 -0.76 -11.62
N ASN A 102 2.94 -0.51 -12.75
CA ASN A 102 2.53 0.82 -13.16
C ASN A 102 1.24 1.22 -12.40
N LEU A 103 1.25 2.37 -11.72
CA LEU A 103 0.09 2.85 -10.97
C LEU A 103 -0.90 3.63 -11.85
N ALA A 104 -0.51 3.97 -13.08
CA ALA A 104 -1.41 4.55 -14.07
C ALA A 104 -2.14 3.46 -14.87
N ASN A 105 -3.30 3.80 -15.42
CA ASN A 105 -3.90 2.97 -16.47
C ASN A 105 -3.10 3.17 -17.74
N VAL A 106 -2.68 2.10 -18.41
CA VAL A 106 -1.78 2.18 -19.58
C VAL A 106 -2.31 3.09 -20.68
N ASP A 107 -3.63 3.18 -20.85
CA ASP A 107 -4.29 4.01 -21.87
C ASP A 107 -4.36 5.52 -21.53
N GLY A 108 -3.86 5.92 -20.36
CA GLY A 108 -3.85 7.30 -19.86
C GLY A 108 -5.20 7.84 -19.42
N THR A 109 -6.21 6.99 -19.28
CA THR A 109 -7.53 7.42 -18.79
C THR A 109 -7.70 7.08 -17.31
N SER A 110 -8.30 7.98 -16.54
CA SER A 110 -8.45 7.83 -15.08
C SER A 110 -9.92 7.76 -14.66
N PRO A 111 -10.69 6.72 -15.04
CA PRO A 111 -12.08 6.58 -14.61
C PRO A 111 -12.17 6.26 -13.11
N ALA A 112 -13.08 6.90 -12.39
CA ALA A 112 -13.20 6.70 -10.94
C ALA A 112 -13.57 5.26 -10.50
N THR A 113 -14.07 4.41 -11.41
CA THR A 113 -14.59 3.07 -11.08
C THR A 113 -13.98 1.94 -11.92
N GLY A 114 -12.87 2.18 -12.61
CA GLY A 114 -12.20 1.19 -13.47
C GLY A 114 -10.68 1.30 -13.39
N GLY A 115 -10.00 0.23 -13.83
CA GLY A 115 -8.55 0.18 -13.84
C GLY A 115 -7.90 0.46 -12.49
N MET A 116 -6.68 1.00 -12.50
CA MET A 116 -5.91 1.32 -11.30
C MET A 116 -6.65 2.25 -10.37
N MET A 117 -7.41 3.21 -10.88
CA MET A 117 -8.16 4.18 -10.07
C MET A 117 -9.21 3.53 -9.16
N ALA A 118 -9.72 2.35 -9.51
CA ALA A 118 -10.60 1.58 -8.64
C ALA A 118 -9.87 0.88 -7.48
N LEU A 119 -8.56 0.71 -7.58
CA LEU A 119 -7.70 0.07 -6.59
C LEU A 119 -6.91 1.08 -5.75
N LEU A 120 -6.62 2.27 -6.26
CA LEU A 120 -5.84 3.26 -5.51
C LEU A 120 -6.69 3.92 -4.42
N ALA A 121 -6.14 4.02 -3.21
CA ALA A 121 -6.76 4.81 -2.14
C ALA A 121 -6.79 6.30 -2.50
N PRO A 122 -7.71 7.11 -1.93
CA PRO A 122 -7.75 8.55 -2.20
C PRO A 122 -6.41 9.27 -1.95
N GLN A 123 -5.68 8.88 -0.91
CA GLN A 123 -4.37 9.42 -0.57
C GLN A 123 -3.31 9.07 -1.62
N THR A 124 -3.33 7.83 -2.12
CA THR A 124 -2.48 7.41 -3.24
C THR A 124 -2.76 8.25 -4.49
N GLN A 125 -4.04 8.49 -4.80
CA GLN A 125 -4.43 9.32 -5.95
C GLN A 125 -4.11 10.81 -5.76
N ALA A 126 -4.03 11.28 -4.52
CA ALA A 126 -3.69 12.65 -4.20
C ALA A 126 -2.18 12.93 -4.27
N PHE A 127 -1.34 11.90 -4.14
CA PHE A 127 0.11 12.04 -4.18
C PHE A 127 0.69 11.73 -5.56
N PHE A 128 0.29 10.61 -6.17
CA PHE A 128 0.81 10.20 -7.48
C PHE A 128 -0.01 10.79 -8.63
N GLY A 129 0.60 10.83 -9.81
CA GLY A 129 -0.06 11.19 -11.06
C GLY A 129 0.46 10.35 -12.22
N GLN A 130 0.24 10.83 -13.43
CA GLN A 130 0.67 10.14 -14.64
C GLN A 130 1.29 11.08 -15.66
N TRP A 131 2.26 10.54 -16.38
CA TRP A 131 2.73 11.09 -17.64
C TRP A 131 2.03 10.34 -18.78
N ALA A 132 0.98 10.95 -19.34
CA ALA A 132 0.18 10.35 -20.42
C ALA A 132 0.79 10.66 -21.80
N ILE A 133 1.77 9.86 -22.21
CA ILE A 133 2.55 10.03 -23.43
C ILE A 133 1.63 9.91 -24.67
N PRO A 134 1.58 10.91 -25.57
CA PRO A 134 0.72 10.86 -26.74
C PRO A 134 1.05 9.70 -27.70
N LEU A 135 0.04 9.15 -28.38
CA LEU A 135 0.19 8.02 -29.32
C LEU A 135 1.35 8.16 -30.30
N ALA A 136 1.48 9.33 -30.93
CA ALA A 136 2.52 9.55 -31.94
C ALA A 136 3.94 9.42 -31.37
N ILE A 137 4.12 9.81 -30.10
CA ILE A 137 5.41 9.84 -29.40
C ILE A 137 5.90 8.43 -29.08
N HIS A 138 5.00 7.53 -28.66
CA HIS A 138 5.39 6.16 -28.28
C HIS A 138 5.18 5.11 -29.39
N THR A 139 4.79 5.51 -30.61
CA THR A 139 4.63 4.57 -31.75
C THR A 139 5.30 5.03 -33.04
N THR A 140 4.92 6.19 -33.57
CA THR A 140 5.28 6.57 -34.96
C THR A 140 6.52 7.46 -35.07
N THR A 141 6.79 8.27 -34.05
CA THR A 141 7.89 9.24 -34.03
C THR A 141 8.61 9.29 -32.68
N PRO A 142 9.07 8.15 -32.13
CA PRO A 142 9.77 8.14 -30.84
C PRO A 142 11.16 8.78 -30.91
N ALA A 143 11.82 8.78 -32.06
CA ALA A 143 13.16 9.35 -32.21
C ALA A 143 13.22 10.84 -31.80
N GLY A 144 14.11 11.17 -30.86
CA GLY A 144 14.32 12.49 -30.30
C GLY A 144 13.29 12.93 -29.26
N THR A 145 12.43 12.03 -28.77
CA THR A 145 11.41 12.33 -27.75
C THR A 145 11.91 12.08 -26.33
N VAL A 146 11.21 12.64 -25.34
CA VAL A 146 11.50 12.35 -23.94
C VAL A 146 11.22 10.86 -23.67
N TYR A 147 10.16 10.29 -24.24
CA TYR A 147 9.85 8.87 -24.13
C TYR A 147 11.00 7.96 -24.57
N GLU A 148 11.58 8.17 -25.76
CA GLU A 148 12.71 7.35 -26.24
C GLU A 148 13.89 7.41 -25.25
N ALA A 149 14.21 8.60 -24.78
CA ALA A 149 15.31 8.80 -23.85
C ALA A 149 15.02 8.14 -22.49
N VAL A 150 13.79 8.23 -21.97
CA VAL A 150 13.37 7.57 -20.72
C VAL A 150 13.38 6.05 -20.85
N ALA A 151 12.83 5.50 -21.94
CA ALA A 151 12.86 4.07 -22.23
C ALA A 151 14.31 3.55 -22.28
N THR A 152 15.20 4.30 -22.93
CA THR A 152 16.64 4.00 -22.98
C THR A 152 17.27 4.04 -21.57
N ALA A 153 16.96 5.07 -20.77
CA ALA A 153 17.49 5.25 -19.43
C ALA A 153 17.05 4.17 -18.44
N MET A 154 15.80 3.72 -18.54
CA MET A 154 15.22 2.64 -17.74
C MET A 154 15.77 1.29 -18.17
N GLY A 155 15.83 1.00 -19.47
CA GLY A 155 16.45 -0.21 -20.00
C GLY A 155 17.94 -0.32 -19.63
N ALA A 156 18.67 0.80 -19.57
CA ALA A 156 20.06 0.83 -19.13
C ALA A 156 20.25 0.39 -17.68
N VAL A 157 19.21 0.44 -16.84
CA VAL A 157 19.26 -0.04 -15.45
C VAL A 157 18.51 -1.36 -15.25
N GLY A 158 18.20 -2.07 -16.33
CA GLY A 158 17.48 -3.35 -16.29
C GLY A 158 16.01 -3.20 -15.94
N ILE A 159 15.35 -2.11 -16.37
CA ILE A 159 13.89 -1.98 -16.27
C ILE A 159 13.37 -1.77 -17.69
N ALA A 160 13.12 -2.87 -18.39
CA ALA A 160 12.53 -2.85 -19.73
C ALA A 160 11.01 -3.07 -19.72
N GLU A 161 10.48 -3.69 -18.66
CA GLU A 161 9.07 -4.08 -18.59
C GLU A 161 8.41 -3.66 -17.28
N LEU A 162 7.13 -3.27 -17.38
CA LEU A 162 6.26 -2.94 -16.25
C LEU A 162 4.96 -3.74 -16.34
N GLN A 163 4.44 -4.22 -15.21
CA GLN A 163 3.09 -4.76 -15.12
C GLN A 163 2.08 -3.60 -15.13
N ALA A 164 1.02 -3.72 -15.92
CA ALA A 164 -0.01 -2.68 -16.01
C ALA A 164 -1.39 -3.26 -16.31
N ILE A 165 -2.40 -2.42 -16.09
CA ILE A 165 -3.78 -2.65 -16.53
C ILE A 165 -4.25 -1.42 -17.32
N ASP A 166 -5.30 -1.60 -18.11
CA ASP A 166 -6.01 -0.48 -18.74
C ASP A 166 -7.22 -0.04 -17.90
N SER A 167 -7.91 1.00 -18.38
CA SER A 167 -9.09 1.54 -17.73
C SER A 167 -10.34 0.66 -17.81
N ASN A 168 -10.34 -0.33 -18.70
CA ASN A 168 -11.43 -1.29 -18.87
C ASN A 168 -11.32 -2.47 -17.90
N ALA A 169 -10.21 -2.60 -17.16
CA ALA A 169 -10.10 -3.57 -16.10
C ALA A 169 -11.16 -3.32 -15.01
N THR A 170 -11.84 -4.39 -14.61
CA THR A 170 -12.86 -4.33 -13.54
C THR A 170 -12.65 -5.45 -12.54
N PHE A 171 -13.07 -5.19 -11.30
CA PHE A 171 -12.80 -6.07 -10.17
C PHE A 171 -14.09 -6.41 -9.43
N THR A 172 -14.25 -7.68 -9.07
CA THR A 172 -15.32 -8.09 -8.16
C THR A 172 -14.88 -7.95 -6.70
N ALA A 173 -15.82 -8.02 -5.76
CA ALA A 173 -15.58 -7.77 -4.33
C ALA A 173 -14.52 -8.67 -3.65
N ASN A 174 -14.08 -9.76 -4.29
CA ASN A 174 -13.08 -10.67 -3.75
C ASN A 174 -11.68 -10.48 -4.35
N VAL A 175 -11.47 -9.47 -5.20
CA VAL A 175 -10.14 -9.17 -5.72
C VAL A 175 -9.18 -8.89 -4.56
N VAL A 176 -7.92 -9.31 -4.72
CA VAL A 176 -6.84 -8.85 -3.86
C VAL A 176 -6.08 -7.78 -4.64
N PRO A 177 -6.20 -6.49 -4.29
CA PRO A 177 -5.66 -5.38 -5.09
C PRO A 177 -4.17 -5.52 -5.43
N ASN A 178 -3.37 -6.00 -4.48
CA ASN A 178 -1.93 -6.21 -4.65
C ASN A 178 -1.55 -7.36 -5.62
N LEU A 179 -2.55 -8.08 -6.14
CA LEU A 179 -2.39 -9.13 -7.16
C LEU A 179 -3.07 -8.74 -8.48
N ALA A 180 -3.69 -7.55 -8.57
CA ALA A 180 -4.57 -7.20 -9.67
C ALA A 180 -3.86 -7.03 -11.02
N LEU A 181 -2.60 -6.61 -11.00
CA LEU A 181 -1.79 -6.39 -12.20
C LEU A 181 -1.15 -7.67 -12.73
N ASN A 182 -1.21 -8.78 -11.99
CA ASN A 182 -0.71 -10.05 -12.48
C ASN A 182 -1.68 -10.65 -13.51
N GLU A 183 -1.17 -11.28 -14.57
CA GLU A 183 -2.00 -11.81 -15.67
C GLU A 183 -2.93 -12.95 -15.22
N SER A 184 -2.58 -13.61 -14.11
CA SER A 184 -3.37 -14.68 -13.49
C SER A 184 -4.27 -14.21 -12.34
N SER A 185 -4.48 -12.90 -12.19
CA SER A 185 -5.28 -12.35 -11.10
C SER A 185 -6.72 -12.88 -11.11
N PRO A 186 -7.18 -13.56 -10.04
CA PRO A 186 -8.56 -14.00 -9.96
C PRO A 186 -9.47 -12.79 -9.73
N PHE A 187 -10.75 -12.92 -10.11
CA PHE A 187 -11.79 -11.92 -9.87
C PHE A 187 -11.59 -10.59 -10.62
N THR A 188 -10.72 -10.59 -11.63
CA THR A 188 -10.44 -9.46 -12.52
C THR A 188 -10.94 -9.78 -13.93
N THR A 189 -11.58 -8.81 -14.58
CA THR A 189 -11.82 -8.84 -16.03
C THR A 189 -10.81 -7.92 -16.70
N ASN A 190 -10.30 -8.30 -17.87
CA ASN A 190 -9.17 -7.62 -18.50
C ASN A 190 -7.95 -7.59 -17.55
N PRO A 191 -7.34 -8.76 -17.28
CA PRO A 191 -6.25 -8.87 -16.33
C PRO A 191 -5.04 -8.04 -16.78
N GLY A 192 -4.07 -7.87 -15.88
CA GLY A 192 -2.86 -7.15 -16.22
C GLY A 192 -2.00 -7.85 -17.26
N ALA A 193 -1.20 -7.04 -17.93
CA ALA A 193 -0.25 -7.44 -18.95
C ALA A 193 0.98 -6.52 -18.88
N GLU A 194 2.01 -6.88 -19.62
CA GLU A 194 3.28 -6.17 -19.62
C GLU A 194 3.26 -4.98 -20.58
N ILE A 195 3.76 -3.85 -20.11
CA ILE A 195 4.25 -2.75 -20.94
C ILE A 195 5.72 -3.03 -21.23
N GLU A 196 6.09 -3.10 -22.51
CA GLU A 196 7.48 -3.08 -22.95
C GLU A 196 7.91 -1.63 -23.23
N LEU A 197 8.87 -1.13 -22.45
CA LEU A 197 9.49 0.19 -22.63
C LEU A 197 10.56 0.15 -23.73
N ASN A 198 10.14 -0.11 -24.96
CA ASN A 198 11.03 -0.13 -26.10
C ASN A 198 11.24 1.29 -26.67
N PRO A 199 12.48 1.81 -26.77
CA PRO A 199 12.75 3.15 -27.27
C PRO A 199 12.30 3.38 -28.72
N LEU A 200 12.07 2.32 -29.50
CA LEU A 200 11.54 2.38 -30.86
C LEU A 200 10.01 2.36 -30.91
N GLY A 201 9.34 2.22 -29.77
CA GLY A 201 7.91 2.28 -29.61
C GLY A 201 7.40 1.24 -28.61
N ALA A 202 6.54 1.68 -27.70
CA ALA A 202 6.02 0.84 -26.62
C ALA A 202 5.11 -0.26 -27.14
N LEU A 203 5.10 -1.39 -26.42
CA LEU A 203 4.09 -2.42 -26.56
C LEU A 203 3.35 -2.59 -25.22
N PHE A 204 2.10 -3.00 -25.31
CA PHE A 204 1.27 -3.46 -24.21
C PHE A 204 0.50 -4.69 -24.69
N ASP A 205 0.62 -5.81 -23.98
CA ASP A 205 0.04 -7.10 -24.42
C ASP A 205 0.46 -7.45 -25.88
N GLU A 206 1.77 -7.42 -26.13
CA GLU A 206 2.40 -7.70 -27.44
C GLU A 206 1.95 -6.78 -28.60
N ALA A 207 1.22 -5.69 -28.32
CA ALA A 207 0.68 -4.78 -29.31
C ALA A 207 0.97 -3.31 -28.97
N SER A 208 1.13 -2.45 -29.97
CA SER A 208 1.28 -1.01 -29.70
C SER A 208 0.01 -0.46 -29.04
N PRO A 209 0.11 0.29 -27.93
CA PRO A 209 -1.05 0.90 -27.29
C PRO A 209 -1.80 1.78 -28.29
N ALA A 210 -3.12 1.62 -28.38
CA ALA A 210 -3.94 2.32 -29.39
C ALA A 210 -4.29 3.78 -29.01
N ALA A 211 -3.88 4.23 -27.83
CA ALA A 211 -4.18 5.55 -27.27
C ALA A 211 -2.91 6.18 -26.66
N ALA A 212 -3.02 6.91 -25.55
CA ALA A 212 -1.86 7.32 -24.80
C ALA A 212 -1.17 6.09 -24.18
N LEU A 213 0.13 6.21 -23.90
CA LEU A 213 0.85 5.34 -22.99
C LEU A 213 1.06 6.12 -21.70
N ALA A 214 0.43 5.73 -20.60
CA ALA A 214 0.63 6.43 -19.33
C ALA A 214 1.53 5.65 -18.38
N LEU A 215 2.54 6.35 -17.86
CA LEU A 215 3.42 5.89 -16.80
C LEU A 215 3.14 6.67 -15.53
N SER A 216 3.08 5.99 -14.38
CA SER A 216 2.91 6.64 -13.10
C SER A 216 4.15 7.45 -12.70
N ILE A 217 3.89 8.63 -12.16
CA ILE A 217 4.91 9.58 -11.73
C ILE A 217 4.58 10.15 -10.36
N VAL A 218 5.57 10.77 -9.72
CA VAL A 218 5.29 11.82 -8.75
C VAL A 218 5.14 13.13 -9.55
N PRO A 219 3.99 13.82 -9.47
CA PRO A 219 3.79 15.05 -10.21
C PRO A 219 4.85 16.09 -9.88
N SER A 220 5.24 16.85 -10.88
CA SER A 220 6.27 17.88 -10.76
C SER A 220 5.76 19.22 -11.29
N SER A 221 6.19 20.30 -10.66
CA SER A 221 5.96 21.67 -11.11
C SER A 221 7.17 22.56 -10.82
N LYS A 222 7.23 23.72 -11.47
CA LYS A 222 8.23 24.76 -11.19
C LYS A 222 7.58 25.95 -10.51
N ASP A 223 8.36 26.83 -9.87
CA ASP A 223 7.78 27.94 -9.12
C ASP A 223 6.93 28.84 -10.05
N ALA A 224 5.62 28.86 -9.79
CA ALA A 224 4.60 29.55 -10.59
C ALA A 224 4.47 29.13 -12.08
N GLY A 225 4.94 27.94 -12.48
CA GLY A 225 4.83 27.39 -13.84
C GLY A 225 4.16 26.02 -13.92
N THR A 226 4.14 25.40 -15.10
CA THR A 226 3.69 24.01 -15.30
C THR A 226 4.82 23.21 -15.92
N CYS A 227 5.13 22.03 -15.36
CA CYS A 227 6.09 21.12 -15.99
C CYS A 227 5.43 20.29 -17.07
N THR A 228 6.13 20.14 -18.19
CA THR A 228 5.67 19.27 -19.28
C THR A 228 6.77 18.33 -19.74
N ALA A 229 6.38 17.18 -20.30
CA ALA A 229 7.26 16.24 -20.99
C ALA A 229 6.51 15.70 -22.20
N ASP A 230 7.13 15.66 -23.38
CA ASP A 230 6.47 15.30 -24.64
C ASP A 230 5.17 16.09 -24.91
N GLY A 231 5.15 17.37 -24.52
CA GLY A 231 4.03 18.29 -24.71
C GLY A 231 2.81 18.04 -23.83
N VAL A 232 2.90 17.14 -22.84
CA VAL A 232 1.85 16.88 -21.85
C VAL A 232 2.27 17.36 -20.47
N THR A 233 1.32 17.86 -19.69
CA THR A 233 1.55 18.25 -18.29
C THR A 233 1.91 17.03 -17.46
N ILE A 234 2.90 17.19 -16.58
CA ILE A 234 3.29 16.22 -15.56
C ILE A 234 3.06 16.78 -14.14
N ALA A 235 2.27 17.85 -14.02
CA ALA A 235 2.00 18.54 -12.75
C ALA A 235 0.72 18.06 -12.06
N ASP A 236 -0.09 17.23 -12.70
CA ASP A 236 -1.39 16.81 -12.17
C ASP A 236 -1.32 15.45 -11.47
N THR A 237 -1.92 15.38 -10.28
CA THR A 237 -2.16 14.14 -9.55
C THR A 237 -3.31 13.35 -10.20
N PHE A 238 -3.45 12.06 -9.85
CA PHE A 238 -4.59 11.26 -10.28
C PHE A 238 -5.94 11.82 -9.79
N SER A 239 -5.94 12.51 -8.65
CA SER A 239 -7.12 13.23 -8.14
C SER A 239 -7.43 14.52 -8.89
N GLY A 240 -6.65 14.88 -9.91
CA GLY A 240 -6.82 16.09 -10.72
C GLY A 240 -6.36 17.37 -10.04
N THR A 241 -5.47 17.27 -9.04
CA THR A 241 -4.88 18.43 -8.38
C THR A 241 -3.54 18.76 -9.01
N THR A 242 -3.35 20.01 -9.44
CA THR A 242 -2.09 20.48 -10.00
C THR A 242 -1.14 20.90 -8.87
N VAL A 243 0.05 20.31 -8.81
CA VAL A 243 1.12 20.74 -7.90
C VAL A 243 1.74 22.05 -8.41
N THR A 244 2.21 22.89 -7.49
CA THR A 244 2.68 24.26 -7.81
C THR A 244 4.18 24.45 -7.64
N ASN A 245 4.87 23.45 -7.11
CA ASN A 245 6.30 23.38 -6.91
C ASN A 245 6.68 21.91 -6.65
N ASN A 246 7.97 21.67 -6.41
CA ASN A 246 8.54 20.35 -6.15
C ASN A 246 8.99 20.17 -4.70
N LYS A 247 8.32 20.81 -3.72
CA LYS A 247 8.70 20.68 -2.31
C LYS A 247 8.57 19.26 -1.80
N GLU A 248 7.55 18.51 -2.23
CA GLU A 248 7.36 17.11 -1.85
C GLU A 248 8.52 16.25 -2.39
N LEU A 249 8.93 16.45 -3.65
CA LEU A 249 10.09 15.78 -4.23
C LEU A 249 11.40 16.17 -3.54
N ASN A 250 11.61 17.46 -3.28
CA ASN A 250 12.77 17.97 -2.54
C ASN A 250 12.82 17.41 -1.11
N LEU A 251 11.67 17.27 -0.43
CA LEU A 251 11.59 16.67 0.90
C LEU A 251 12.01 15.20 0.88
N ILE A 252 11.62 14.45 -0.14
CA ILE A 252 12.02 13.05 -0.34
C ILE A 252 13.51 12.94 -0.63
N ASN A 253 14.04 13.84 -1.46
CA ASN A 253 15.46 13.88 -1.78
C ASN A 253 15.91 15.32 -2.08
N ASP A 254 16.74 15.86 -1.18
CA ASP A 254 17.23 17.24 -1.23
C ASP A 254 18.08 17.56 -2.48
N ALA A 255 18.50 16.54 -3.24
CA ALA A 255 19.18 16.74 -4.51
C ALA A 255 18.23 17.20 -5.64
N MET A 256 16.91 17.08 -5.45
CA MET A 256 15.90 17.61 -6.38
C MET A 256 15.50 19.02 -5.92
N ASP A 257 15.65 20.00 -6.80
CA ASP A 257 15.29 21.39 -6.49
C ASP A 257 13.77 21.53 -6.40
N SER A 258 13.29 22.32 -5.43
CA SER A 258 11.86 22.59 -5.24
C SER A 258 11.25 23.49 -6.32
N GLU A 259 12.09 24.14 -7.13
CA GLU A 259 11.67 25.14 -8.11
C GLU A 259 11.90 24.69 -9.56
N ILE A 260 12.56 23.55 -9.79
CA ILE A 260 12.93 23.06 -11.13
C ILE A 260 12.15 21.79 -11.47
N CYS A 261 11.67 21.67 -12.71
CA CYS A 261 10.97 20.49 -13.18
C CYS A 261 11.82 19.20 -13.05
N GLN A 262 11.20 18.16 -12.49
CA GLN A 262 11.77 16.83 -12.36
C GLN A 262 10.84 15.84 -13.05
N LEU A 263 11.42 14.81 -13.68
CA LEU A 263 10.65 13.64 -14.10
C LEU A 263 11.03 12.47 -13.21
N VAL A 264 10.09 12.05 -12.36
CA VAL A 264 10.25 10.95 -11.41
C VAL A 264 9.18 9.90 -11.68
N LEU A 265 9.60 8.77 -12.26
CA LEU A 265 8.73 7.61 -12.43
C LEU A 265 8.48 6.96 -11.06
N ALA A 266 7.22 6.64 -10.78
CA ALA A 266 6.77 6.05 -9.53
C ALA A 266 6.24 4.65 -9.82
N VAL A 267 7.05 3.62 -9.57
CA VAL A 267 6.69 2.23 -9.93
C VAL A 267 6.52 1.38 -8.67
N GLY A 268 5.43 0.63 -8.61
CA GLY A 268 5.08 -0.20 -7.46
C GLY A 268 5.96 -1.43 -7.35
N PHE A 269 6.43 -1.72 -6.15
CA PHE A 269 7.14 -2.95 -5.82
C PHE A 269 6.12 -4.10 -5.71
N GLY A 270 5.70 -4.57 -6.87
CA GLY A 270 4.61 -5.52 -7.09
C GLY A 270 4.92 -6.97 -6.75
N LYS A 271 3.95 -7.85 -6.98
CA LYS A 271 4.12 -9.30 -6.77
C LYS A 271 5.20 -9.88 -7.69
N ASP A 272 5.31 -9.36 -8.90
CA ASP A 272 6.09 -9.99 -9.97
C ASP A 272 7.57 -9.61 -9.91
N VAL A 273 7.89 -8.48 -9.26
CA VAL A 273 9.27 -8.06 -8.99
C VAL A 273 10.10 -9.13 -8.26
N PRO A 274 9.67 -9.75 -7.13
CA PRO A 274 10.37 -10.92 -6.58
C PRO A 274 10.55 -12.08 -7.57
N GLY A 275 9.53 -12.34 -8.39
CA GLY A 275 9.52 -13.43 -9.37
C GLY A 275 10.58 -13.26 -10.45
N SER A 276 10.79 -12.03 -10.94
CA SER A 276 11.81 -11.71 -11.93
C SER A 276 13.25 -11.91 -11.43
N THR A 277 13.45 -12.06 -10.11
CA THR A 277 14.77 -12.23 -9.49
C THR A 277 15.14 -13.68 -9.14
N ILE A 278 14.27 -14.66 -9.38
CA ILE A 278 14.43 -16.04 -8.84
C ILE A 278 15.69 -16.76 -9.35
N ASP A 279 16.08 -16.48 -10.60
CA ASP A 279 17.24 -17.10 -11.25
C ASP A 279 18.52 -16.24 -11.16
N SER A 280 18.45 -15.09 -10.47
CA SER A 280 19.58 -14.18 -10.24
C SER A 280 20.49 -14.68 -9.12
N ARG A 281 21.69 -14.09 -8.98
CA ARG A 281 22.67 -14.48 -7.93
C ARG A 281 22.21 -14.04 -6.55
N VAL A 282 21.37 -13.01 -6.49
CA VAL A 282 20.60 -12.62 -5.32
C VAL A 282 19.13 -12.50 -5.70
N ALA A 283 18.27 -13.15 -4.93
CA ALA A 283 16.83 -13.10 -5.15
C ALA A 283 16.16 -12.27 -4.05
N ILE A 284 15.12 -11.54 -4.44
CA ILE A 284 14.20 -10.89 -3.52
C ILE A 284 13.11 -11.91 -3.20
N SER A 285 12.92 -12.21 -1.91
CA SER A 285 11.98 -13.26 -1.52
C SER A 285 10.51 -12.88 -1.70
N GLN A 286 10.16 -11.62 -1.37
CA GLN A 286 8.79 -11.15 -1.41
C GLN A 286 8.73 -9.62 -1.35
N ALA A 287 7.78 -9.04 -2.07
CA ALA A 287 7.43 -7.63 -1.92
C ALA A 287 6.59 -7.42 -0.65
N PRO A 288 6.94 -6.46 0.22
CA PRO A 288 6.16 -6.15 1.40
C PRO A 288 4.83 -5.47 1.04
N THR A 289 3.91 -5.46 1.99
CA THR A 289 2.60 -4.79 1.89
C THR A 289 2.54 -3.70 2.95
N ALA A 290 2.20 -2.48 2.54
CA ALA A 290 1.95 -1.35 3.44
C ALA A 290 0.51 -1.40 3.95
N GLY A 291 0.27 -0.96 5.17
CA GLY A 291 -1.08 -0.72 5.69
C GLY A 291 -1.05 0.53 6.54
N SER A 292 -2.12 1.32 6.46
CA SER A 292 -2.29 2.53 7.26
C SER A 292 -3.76 2.77 7.55
N ALA A 293 -4.06 3.83 8.31
CA ALA A 293 -5.43 4.28 8.53
C ALA A 293 -6.19 4.61 7.22
N ASN A 294 -5.45 4.98 6.17
CA ASN A 294 -6.00 5.42 4.88
C ASN A 294 -5.92 4.35 3.79
N VAL A 295 -4.95 3.44 3.89
CA VAL A 295 -4.72 2.39 2.89
C VAL A 295 -4.98 1.02 3.51
N ASN A 296 -6.11 0.42 3.14
CA ASN A 296 -6.46 -0.94 3.53
C ASN A 296 -6.10 -1.94 2.42
N PRO A 297 -5.13 -2.85 2.62
CA PRO A 297 -4.70 -3.82 1.59
C PRO A 297 -5.79 -4.79 1.12
N ALA A 298 -6.90 -4.92 1.86
CA ALA A 298 -8.03 -5.73 1.44
C ALA A 298 -8.91 -5.02 0.39
N ALA A 299 -8.80 -3.71 0.25
CA ALA A 299 -9.61 -2.89 -0.64
C ALA A 299 -8.78 -2.03 -1.61
N ASN A 300 -7.55 -1.68 -1.22
CA ASN A 300 -6.69 -0.76 -1.93
C ASN A 300 -5.36 -1.44 -2.31
N TYR A 301 -4.77 -0.99 -3.43
CA TYR A 301 -3.39 -1.25 -3.77
C TYR A 301 -2.48 -0.63 -2.70
N ALA A 302 -1.59 -1.45 -2.16
CA ALA A 302 -0.87 -1.17 -0.93
C ALA A 302 0.57 -1.71 -0.98
N ARG A 303 1.21 -1.61 -2.15
CA ARG A 303 2.65 -1.88 -2.28
C ARG A 303 3.44 -0.59 -2.07
N TYR A 304 4.70 -0.75 -1.66
CA TYR A 304 5.66 0.34 -1.64
C TYR A 304 5.99 0.76 -3.07
N VAL A 305 6.32 2.03 -3.26
CA VAL A 305 6.56 2.61 -4.58
C VAL A 305 8.01 3.05 -4.65
N ALA A 306 8.75 2.51 -5.62
CA ALA A 306 10.10 2.93 -5.93
C ALA A 306 10.07 4.15 -6.83
N LEU A 307 10.84 5.17 -6.45
CA LEU A 307 10.91 6.45 -7.15
C LEU A 307 12.20 6.51 -7.96
N PHE A 308 12.06 6.55 -9.28
CA PHE A 308 13.16 6.65 -10.22
C PHE A 308 13.17 8.04 -10.85
N GLN A 309 14.15 8.86 -10.47
CA GLN A 309 14.41 10.11 -11.16
C GLN A 309 15.06 9.79 -12.51
N VAL A 310 14.44 10.26 -13.58
CA VAL A 310 14.88 10.00 -14.97
C VAL A 310 15.31 11.28 -15.68
N ALA A 311 14.82 12.45 -15.29
CA ALA A 311 15.21 13.72 -15.90
C ALA A 311 15.12 14.90 -14.91
N THR A 312 15.84 15.96 -15.23
CA THR A 312 15.76 17.27 -14.57
C THR A 312 15.81 18.32 -15.66
N ASP A 313 14.89 19.29 -15.62
CA ASP A 313 14.94 20.47 -16.47
C ASP A 313 16.17 21.31 -16.12
N THR A 314 17.15 21.36 -17.02
CA THR A 314 18.45 21.96 -16.76
C THR A 314 18.52 23.42 -17.18
N ASP A 315 17.57 23.89 -17.98
CA ASP A 315 17.50 25.27 -18.46
C ASP A 315 16.37 26.10 -17.83
N ASP A 316 15.55 25.47 -16.98
CA ASP A 316 14.45 26.04 -16.19
C ASP A 316 13.34 26.64 -17.07
N ASP A 317 13.13 26.09 -18.27
CA ASP A 317 12.06 26.53 -19.18
C ASP A 317 10.67 25.94 -18.84
N GLY A 318 10.61 24.91 -17.99
CA GLY A 318 9.40 24.19 -17.61
C GLY A 318 9.07 22.98 -18.50
N ILE A 319 9.99 22.58 -19.37
CA ILE A 319 9.81 21.53 -20.37
C ILE A 319 10.97 20.55 -20.24
N ILE A 320 10.67 19.32 -19.85
CA ILE A 320 11.66 18.25 -19.92
C ILE A 320 11.93 17.95 -21.40
N GLN A 321 13.20 18.06 -21.80
CA GLN A 321 13.67 17.73 -23.15
C GLN A 321 14.44 16.41 -23.17
N ALA A 322 14.59 15.81 -24.36
CA ALA A 322 15.19 14.48 -24.50
C ALA A 322 16.66 14.42 -24.06
N ASP A 323 17.42 15.50 -24.24
CA ASP A 323 18.82 15.63 -23.83
C ASP A 323 19.01 15.91 -22.33
N GLU A 324 17.92 16.18 -21.62
CA GLU A 324 17.89 16.37 -20.16
C GLU A 324 17.59 15.08 -19.40
N VAL A 325 17.16 14.04 -20.11
CA VAL A 325 16.98 12.70 -19.55
C VAL A 325 18.34 12.07 -19.26
N PHE A 326 18.47 11.48 -18.09
CA PHE A 326 19.70 10.83 -17.67
C PHE A 326 19.98 9.57 -18.49
N ASN A 327 21.24 9.29 -18.80
CA ASN A 327 21.63 8.03 -19.46
C ASN A 327 21.25 6.76 -18.67
N ARG A 328 21.06 6.88 -17.36
CA ARG A 328 20.65 5.80 -16.45
C ARG A 328 19.71 6.38 -15.40
N ALA A 329 18.55 5.78 -15.22
CA ALA A 329 17.62 6.15 -14.16
C ALA A 329 18.25 6.00 -12.76
N ARG A 330 17.82 6.84 -11.82
CA ARG A 330 18.34 6.86 -10.45
C ARG A 330 17.23 6.56 -9.45
N LEU A 331 17.35 5.47 -8.70
CA LEU A 331 16.48 5.22 -7.54
C LEU A 331 16.78 6.27 -6.46
N VAL A 332 15.85 7.21 -6.27
CA VAL A 332 16.00 8.30 -5.31
C VAL A 332 15.44 7.95 -3.93
N SER A 333 14.36 7.16 -3.87
CA SER A 333 13.73 6.73 -2.61
C SER A 333 12.74 5.58 -2.85
N VAL A 334 12.28 4.97 -1.75
CA VAL A 334 11.10 4.12 -1.70
C VAL A 334 10.12 4.73 -0.70
N VAL A 335 8.87 4.87 -1.11
CA VAL A 335 7.79 5.44 -0.30
C VAL A 335 6.67 4.41 -0.09
N ASP A 336 5.80 4.63 0.89
CA ASP A 336 4.59 3.83 1.02
C ASP A 336 3.53 4.19 -0.04
N ALA A 337 2.38 3.51 0.00
CA ALA A 337 1.29 3.74 -0.95
C ALA A 337 0.63 5.14 -0.82
N GLU A 338 0.95 5.93 0.20
CA GLU A 338 0.51 7.31 0.37
C GLU A 338 1.58 8.33 -0.05
N GLY A 339 2.76 7.86 -0.48
CA GLY A 339 3.90 8.73 -0.77
C GLY A 339 4.74 9.12 0.45
N ARG A 340 4.49 8.52 1.62
CA ARG A 340 5.22 8.84 2.85
C ARG A 340 6.60 8.20 2.85
N THR A 341 7.58 8.98 3.29
CA THR A 341 8.93 8.53 3.63
C THR A 341 8.97 7.77 4.97
N VAL A 342 10.10 7.15 5.28
CA VAL A 342 10.30 6.43 6.55
C VAL A 342 10.02 7.30 7.78
N ASP A 343 10.46 8.56 7.75
CA ASP A 343 10.32 9.48 8.87
C ASP A 343 8.88 9.98 9.02
N GLU A 344 8.16 10.18 7.92
CA GLU A 344 6.74 10.53 7.94
C GLU A 344 5.87 9.36 8.45
N ALA A 345 6.19 8.13 8.04
CA ALA A 345 5.55 6.94 8.58
C ALA A 345 5.83 6.79 10.10
N LEU A 346 7.07 6.99 10.55
CA LEU A 346 7.40 6.96 11.98
C LEU A 346 6.74 8.11 12.76
N ALA A 347 6.62 9.30 12.17
CA ALA A 347 5.94 10.42 12.79
C ALA A 347 4.46 10.11 13.01
N GLY A 348 3.79 9.50 12.03
CA GLY A 348 2.41 9.01 12.14
C GLY A 348 2.23 8.06 13.33
N ALA A 349 3.18 7.12 13.51
CA ALA A 349 3.15 6.17 14.62
C ALA A 349 3.27 6.80 16.02
N ASN A 350 3.69 8.05 16.12
CA ASN A 350 3.92 8.76 17.38
C ASN A 350 3.02 9.99 17.55
N ALA A 351 2.05 10.22 16.66
CA ALA A 351 1.19 11.41 16.67
C ALA A 351 0.03 11.37 17.68
N GLY A 352 0.04 10.40 18.62
CA GLY A 352 -1.03 10.12 19.59
C GLY A 352 -1.34 11.24 20.59
#